data_AF-A0A8J3JK99-F1
#
_entry.id   AF-A0A8J3JK99-F1
#
_cell.length_a   1.000
_cell.length_b   1.000
_cell.length_c   1.000
_cell.angle_alpha   90.00
_cell.angle_beta   90.00
_cell.angle_gamma   90.00
#
_symmetry.space_group_name_H-M   'P 1'
#
loop_
_entity.id
_entity.type
_entity.pdbx_description
1 polymer ?
#
loop_
_entity_poly.entity_id
_entity_poly.type
_entity_poly.pdbx_seq_one_letter_code
_entity_poly.pdbx_strand_id
1 'polypeptide(L)'
;MDRSRVRIAIAAAAVAGAATLLVVPSAQAAPVWQLRWAPNASTVGLGAFESIEDDRADSHTAAAPHIKVVGSDYRFDMHMVDRDSATDRQRHEVTGTRTSASSYLEWNLGQTWRVTYSMYIPSSLKATTSFTHIMQTKQPGTGTSPITVTSLRRVNGVQTIEHKVIAGDVLVGRTNLEPLHNKWIDIEYEIKIGDGTAGSVRWVIRSAGTTIVDATKTGVDTFLADRVRPKWGIYRSLGDTSGSLQDTYLLLRNMKAYQLVDGPAPSPSPTATAASPKPTPTPSSSATGTTSWRAGAAYAVGAQVTYAGISYRCLQAHTSQVGWEPPNVPALWQRL
;
A
#
# COMPACT_ATOMS: atom_id res chain seq x y z
N MET A 1 -47.77 19.85 -88.22
CA MET A 1 -46.50 19.12 -88.08
C MET A 1 -45.49 20.10 -87.54
N ASP A 2 -45.25 20.10 -86.23
CA ASP A 2 -44.26 20.94 -85.57
C ASP A 2 -43.42 20.07 -84.63
N ARG A 3 -42.09 20.21 -84.70
CA ARG A 3 -41.10 19.35 -84.06
C ARG A 3 -40.40 20.12 -82.94
N SER A 4 -40.85 19.92 -81.70
CA SER A 4 -40.16 20.41 -80.51
C SER A 4 -39.13 19.37 -80.02
N ARG A 5 -37.87 19.77 -80.00
CA ARG A 5 -36.71 19.01 -79.51
C ARG A 5 -36.69 19.03 -77.98
N VAL A 6 -36.60 17.87 -77.33
CA VAL A 6 -36.30 17.76 -75.89
C VAL A 6 -34.81 17.42 -75.73
N ARG A 7 -34.08 18.27 -74.98
CA ARG A 7 -32.69 18.04 -74.56
C ARG A 7 -32.70 17.26 -73.25
N ILE A 8 -32.01 16.12 -73.20
CA ILE A 8 -31.73 15.38 -71.97
C ILE A 8 -30.49 16.00 -71.32
N ALA A 9 -30.61 16.50 -70.10
CA ALA A 9 -29.50 16.87 -69.24
C ALA A 9 -29.31 15.78 -68.18
N ILE A 10 -28.13 15.14 -68.16
CA ILE A 10 -27.71 14.20 -67.12
C ILE A 10 -26.97 15.02 -66.06
N ALA A 11 -27.53 15.11 -64.85
CA ALA A 11 -26.85 15.66 -63.69
C ALA A 11 -26.14 14.53 -62.93
N ALA A 12 -24.81 14.59 -62.86
CA ALA A 12 -24.00 13.68 -62.05
C ALA A 12 -24.07 14.11 -60.58
N ALA A 13 -24.55 13.22 -59.70
CA ALA A 13 -24.52 13.41 -58.26
C ALA A 13 -23.13 13.04 -57.73
N ALA A 14 -22.37 14.03 -57.25
CA ALA A 14 -21.13 13.81 -56.51
C ALA A 14 -21.45 13.43 -55.07
N VAL A 15 -21.15 12.19 -54.68
CA VAL A 15 -21.22 11.74 -53.28
C VAL A 15 -19.93 12.18 -52.57
N ALA A 16 -20.01 13.24 -51.76
CA ALA A 16 -18.94 13.61 -50.86
C ALA A 16 -18.92 12.64 -49.67
N GLY A 17 -17.94 11.72 -49.66
CA GLY A 17 -17.69 10.84 -48.51
C GLY A 17 -17.13 11.63 -47.35
N ALA A 18 -17.94 11.89 -46.31
CA ALA A 18 -17.46 12.38 -45.04
C ALA A 18 -16.68 11.26 -44.34
N ALA A 19 -15.35 11.36 -44.30
CA ALA A 19 -14.52 10.48 -43.49
C ALA A 19 -14.77 10.82 -42.00
N THR A 20 -15.61 10.04 -41.34
CA THR A 20 -15.70 10.04 -39.88
C THR A 20 -14.38 9.52 -39.32
N LEU A 21 -13.56 10.43 -38.79
CA LEU A 21 -12.42 10.07 -37.95
C LEU A 21 -12.97 9.34 -36.71
N LEU A 22 -12.85 8.01 -36.71
CA LEU A 22 -13.00 7.21 -35.50
C LEU A 22 -11.88 7.62 -34.54
N VAL A 23 -12.21 8.49 -33.58
CA VAL A 23 -11.37 8.70 -32.40
C VAL A 23 -11.45 7.41 -31.60
N VAL A 24 -10.49 6.51 -31.82
CA VAL A 24 -10.32 5.35 -30.93
C VAL A 24 -9.88 5.92 -29.58
N PRO A 25 -10.66 5.74 -28.50
CA PRO A 25 -10.21 6.17 -27.19
C PRO A 25 -8.90 5.45 -26.89
N SER A 26 -7.83 6.20 -26.62
CA SER A 26 -6.58 5.64 -26.13
C SER A 26 -6.89 4.86 -24.85
N ALA A 27 -6.64 3.55 -24.85
CA ALA A 27 -6.81 2.73 -23.65
C ALA A 27 -5.96 3.32 -22.53
N GLN A 28 -6.60 3.82 -21.46
CA GLN A 28 -5.92 4.29 -20.26
C GLN A 28 -5.10 3.11 -19.70
N ALA A 29 -3.82 3.32 -19.41
CA ALA A 29 -2.99 2.29 -18.80
C ALA A 29 -3.54 1.89 -17.43
N ALA A 30 -3.47 0.59 -17.11
CA ALA A 30 -3.94 0.08 -15.82
C ALA A 30 -3.19 0.77 -14.66
N PRO A 31 -3.88 1.12 -13.56
CA PRO A 31 -3.23 1.72 -12.41
C PRO A 31 -2.12 0.84 -11.83
N VAL A 32 -1.05 1.46 -11.31
CA VAL A 32 0.11 0.79 -10.73
C VAL A 32 0.41 1.31 -9.33
N TRP A 33 0.93 0.43 -8.47
CA TRP A 33 1.37 0.82 -7.13
C TRP A 33 2.75 1.46 -7.19
N GLN A 34 2.81 2.76 -6.87
CA GLN A 34 4.07 3.49 -6.77
C GLN A 34 4.52 3.55 -5.31
N LEU A 35 5.73 3.08 -5.01
CA LEU A 35 6.33 3.20 -3.67
C LEU A 35 6.58 4.68 -3.34
N ARG A 36 6.11 5.11 -2.18
CA ARG A 36 6.23 6.51 -1.70
C ARG A 36 7.04 6.65 -0.43
N TRP A 37 7.11 5.60 0.40
CA TRP A 37 7.78 5.64 1.69
C TRP A 37 8.21 4.23 2.09
N ALA A 38 9.46 4.08 2.53
CA ALA A 38 10.07 2.82 2.99
C ALA A 38 11.30 3.11 3.87
N PRO A 39 11.11 3.65 5.09
CA PRO A 39 12.21 4.04 5.96
C PRO A 39 13.00 2.82 6.41
N ASN A 40 14.30 3.00 6.60
CA ASN A 40 15.11 2.06 7.36
C ASN A 40 15.16 2.53 8.83
N ALA A 41 14.55 1.74 9.72
CA ALA A 41 14.46 2.07 11.14
C ALA A 41 15.82 2.29 11.80
N SER A 42 16.85 1.54 11.39
CA SER A 42 18.18 1.64 12.02
C SER A 42 18.94 2.91 11.62
N THR A 43 18.53 3.61 10.56
CA THR A 43 19.18 4.85 10.11
C THR A 43 18.29 6.07 10.35
N VAL A 44 17.01 5.99 10.02
CA VAL A 44 16.07 7.12 10.14
C VAL A 44 15.47 7.21 11.55
N GLY A 45 15.48 6.12 12.31
CA GLY A 45 14.89 6.09 13.63
C GLY A 45 13.39 6.42 13.62
N LEU A 46 12.92 7.07 14.68
CA LEU A 46 11.56 7.60 14.78
C LEU A 46 11.31 8.83 13.91
N GLY A 47 12.35 9.38 13.27
CA GLY A 47 12.22 10.40 12.23
C GLY A 47 11.48 9.90 10.98
N ALA A 48 11.09 8.63 10.94
CA ALA A 48 10.24 8.07 9.90
C ALA A 48 8.77 8.51 10.02
N PHE A 49 8.37 9.04 11.17
CA PHE A 49 6.99 9.38 11.49
C PHE A 49 6.78 10.89 11.61
N GLU A 50 5.57 11.34 11.30
CA GLU A 50 5.15 12.74 11.38
C GLU A 50 5.17 13.22 12.83
N SER A 51 4.63 12.45 13.77
CA SER A 51 4.70 12.73 15.20
C SER A 51 4.87 11.47 16.04
N ILE A 52 5.33 11.67 17.27
CA ILE A 52 5.50 10.64 18.29
C ILE A 52 4.62 11.03 19.47
N GLU A 53 3.69 10.16 19.85
CA GLU A 53 2.81 10.29 21.01
C GLU A 53 3.35 9.39 22.13
N ASP A 54 4.54 9.71 22.66
CA ASP A 54 5.20 8.98 23.77
C ASP A 54 4.89 9.66 25.11
N ASP A 55 4.48 8.88 26.12
CA ASP A 55 4.07 9.30 27.48
C ASP A 55 3.42 10.69 27.57
N ARG A 56 2.29 10.90 26.86
CA ARG A 56 1.63 12.21 26.73
C ARG A 56 1.13 12.84 28.05
N ALA A 57 1.20 12.11 29.15
CA ALA A 57 0.80 12.56 30.48
C ALA A 57 1.98 12.63 31.47
N ASP A 58 3.21 12.39 31.03
CA ASP A 58 4.41 12.28 31.89
C ASP A 58 4.19 11.30 33.06
N SER A 59 3.42 10.25 32.81
CA SER A 59 2.94 9.30 33.81
C SER A 59 3.99 8.28 34.22
N HIS A 60 5.04 8.10 33.40
CA HIS A 60 6.06 7.08 33.60
C HIS A 60 7.41 7.48 32.99
N THR A 61 7.86 8.69 33.28
CA THR A 61 9.12 9.25 32.76
C THR A 61 10.35 8.39 33.04
N ALA A 62 10.35 7.59 34.11
CA ALA A 62 11.45 6.69 34.47
C ALA A 62 11.68 5.55 33.47
N ALA A 63 10.68 5.18 32.65
CA ALA A 63 10.82 4.15 31.61
C ALA A 63 10.98 4.72 30.19
N ALA A 64 11.01 6.05 30.06
CA ALA A 64 11.19 6.69 28.76
C ALA A 64 12.55 6.32 28.13
N PRO A 65 12.63 6.19 26.79
CA PRO A 65 11.52 6.28 25.85
C PRO A 65 10.73 4.96 25.75
N HIS A 66 9.39 5.05 25.69
CA HIS A 66 8.53 3.87 25.52
C HIS A 66 8.36 3.53 24.04
N ILE A 67 8.46 4.52 23.15
CA ILE A 67 8.56 4.32 21.71
C ILE A 67 10.04 4.43 21.30
N LYS A 68 10.60 3.36 20.73
CA LYS A 68 12.03 3.33 20.36
C LYS A 68 12.32 2.41 19.20
N VAL A 69 13.52 2.54 18.63
CA VAL A 69 14.05 1.54 17.69
C VAL A 69 14.89 0.53 18.44
N VAL A 70 14.62 -0.76 18.21
CA VAL A 70 15.43 -1.88 18.73
C VAL A 70 15.87 -2.72 17.53
N GLY A 71 17.17 -2.64 17.20
CA GLY A 71 17.68 -3.22 15.96
C GLY A 71 17.07 -2.56 14.73
N SER A 72 16.27 -3.32 13.97
CA SER A 72 15.54 -2.84 12.78
C SER A 72 14.05 -2.60 13.04
N ASP A 73 13.62 -2.65 14.31
CA ASP A 73 12.20 -2.67 14.66
C ASP A 73 11.80 -1.42 15.40
N TYR A 74 10.61 -0.91 15.08
CA TYR A 74 9.91 0.04 15.93
C TYR A 74 9.22 -0.70 17.06
N ARG A 75 9.60 -0.38 18.29
CA ARG A 75 9.06 -0.96 19.52
C ARG A 75 8.22 0.05 20.27
N PHE A 76 7.06 -0.41 20.73
CA PHE A 76 6.12 0.35 21.53
C PHE A 76 5.92 -0.41 22.84
N ASP A 77 6.54 0.04 23.92
CA ASP A 77 6.36 -0.52 25.25
C ASP A 77 5.12 0.09 25.91
N MET A 78 4.42 -0.71 26.71
CA MET A 78 3.23 -0.29 27.44
C MET A 78 3.23 -0.95 28.82
N HIS A 79 3.46 -0.15 29.85
CA HIS A 79 3.44 -0.54 31.25
C HIS A 79 2.10 -0.19 31.88
N MET A 80 1.69 -0.87 32.94
CA MET A 80 0.42 -0.65 33.61
C MET A 80 0.28 0.74 34.26
N VAL A 81 1.40 1.39 34.55
CA VAL A 81 1.44 2.76 35.10
C VAL A 81 1.19 3.82 34.02
N ASP A 82 1.50 3.54 32.74
CA ASP A 82 1.41 4.51 31.65
C ASP A 82 -0.02 5.06 31.49
N ARG A 83 -0.19 6.34 31.19
CA ARG A 83 -1.48 6.98 30.94
C ARG A 83 -1.41 7.86 29.70
N ASP A 84 -2.50 7.90 28.94
CA ASP A 84 -2.69 8.98 27.97
C ASP A 84 -3.03 10.28 28.72
N SER A 85 -3.08 11.40 28.01
CA SER A 85 -3.61 12.66 28.56
C SER A 85 -5.04 12.53 29.10
N ALA A 86 -5.78 11.50 28.65
CA ALA A 86 -7.00 11.04 29.30
C ALA A 86 -6.70 9.84 30.20
N THR A 87 -7.22 9.86 31.43
CA THR A 87 -6.84 8.91 32.49
C THR A 87 -7.50 7.53 32.39
N ASP A 88 -8.49 7.37 31.50
CA ASP A 88 -9.25 6.13 31.27
C ASP A 88 -8.59 5.20 30.24
N ARG A 89 -7.40 5.55 29.75
CA ARG A 89 -6.72 4.86 28.65
C ARG A 89 -5.20 5.02 28.74
N GLN A 90 -4.49 4.16 28.01
CA GLN A 90 -3.05 4.25 27.80
C GLN A 90 -2.78 4.38 26.30
N ARG A 91 -1.82 5.21 25.90
CA ARG A 91 -1.49 5.41 24.49
C ARG A 91 0.00 5.68 24.30
N HIS A 92 0.64 4.86 23.48
CA HIS A 92 1.92 5.14 22.84
C HIS A 92 1.78 4.85 21.35
N GLU A 93 1.75 5.90 20.53
CA GLU A 93 1.57 5.78 19.08
C GLU A 93 2.50 6.70 18.29
N VAL A 94 2.81 6.32 17.06
CA VAL A 94 3.40 7.20 16.05
C VAL A 94 2.37 7.55 15.00
N THR A 95 2.54 8.66 14.31
CA THR A 95 1.59 9.14 13.30
C THR A 95 2.27 9.43 11.96
N GLY A 96 1.52 9.30 10.87
CA GLY A 96 1.93 9.73 9.53
C GLY A 96 3.13 8.98 8.97
N THR A 97 3.59 9.42 7.80
CA THR A 97 4.73 8.83 7.09
C THR A 97 5.63 9.96 6.61
N ARG A 98 6.69 10.25 7.37
CA ARG A 98 7.60 11.36 7.11
C ARG A 98 8.56 11.01 5.98
N THR A 99 8.68 11.90 5.00
CA THR A 99 9.54 11.75 3.82
C THR A 99 10.80 12.61 3.89
N SER A 100 10.76 13.70 4.65
CA SER A 100 11.92 14.56 4.94
C SER A 100 11.72 15.31 6.26
N ALA A 101 12.70 16.11 6.70
CA ALA A 101 12.60 16.90 7.94
C ALA A 101 11.32 17.76 8.02
N SER A 102 10.82 18.24 6.87
CA SER A 102 9.68 19.16 6.77
C SER A 102 8.54 18.63 5.89
N SER A 103 8.54 17.34 5.53
CA SER A 103 7.53 16.77 4.63
C SER A 103 7.11 15.36 5.05
N TYR A 104 5.86 15.04 4.77
CA TYR A 104 5.22 13.76 5.02
C TYR A 104 4.22 13.46 3.89
N LEU A 105 3.82 12.20 3.75
CA LEU A 105 2.76 11.84 2.80
C LEU A 105 1.41 12.34 3.30
N GLU A 106 0.64 12.91 2.38
CA GLU A 106 -0.72 13.36 2.61
C GLU A 106 -1.66 12.49 1.80
N TRP A 107 -2.46 11.67 2.48
CA TRP A 107 -3.39 10.79 1.79
C TRP A 107 -4.72 11.52 1.60
N ASN A 108 -4.93 12.01 0.39
CA ASN A 108 -6.02 12.95 0.09
C ASN A 108 -7.22 12.25 -0.53
N LEU A 109 -8.36 12.94 -0.49
CA LEU A 109 -9.62 12.48 -1.08
C LEU A 109 -9.44 12.02 -2.54
N GLY A 110 -10.05 10.90 -2.89
CA GLY A 110 -10.00 10.27 -4.21
C GLY A 110 -8.80 9.34 -4.42
N GLN A 111 -7.75 9.43 -3.59
CA GLN A 111 -6.56 8.60 -3.72
C GLN A 111 -6.78 7.19 -3.14
N THR A 112 -6.02 6.22 -3.64
CA THR A 112 -5.93 4.89 -3.05
C THR A 112 -4.52 4.64 -2.56
N TRP A 113 -4.39 4.18 -1.31
CA TRP A 113 -3.13 3.95 -0.63
C TRP A 113 -3.05 2.52 -0.14
N ARG A 114 -1.84 1.98 -0.12
CA ARG A 114 -1.51 0.68 0.48
C ARG A 114 -0.37 0.85 1.45
N VAL A 115 -0.48 0.26 2.63
CA VAL A 115 0.64 0.09 3.57
C VAL A 115 0.88 -1.38 3.79
N THR A 116 2.16 -1.76 3.75
CA THR A 116 2.61 -3.10 4.14
C THR A 116 3.58 -3.00 5.30
N TYR A 117 3.50 -3.93 6.26
CA TYR A 117 4.45 -4.04 7.36
C TYR A 117 4.41 -5.43 7.98
N SER A 118 5.50 -5.84 8.62
CA SER A 118 5.49 -7.02 9.48
C SER A 118 5.26 -6.58 10.92
N MET A 119 4.47 -7.34 11.65
CA MET A 119 4.04 -7.06 13.02
C MET A 119 4.29 -8.27 13.92
N TYR A 120 4.76 -8.02 15.14
CA TYR A 120 4.90 -9.02 16.19
C TYR A 120 4.05 -8.61 17.38
N ILE A 121 3.07 -9.45 17.72
CA ILE A 121 2.22 -9.28 18.90
C ILE A 121 2.67 -10.32 19.92
N PRO A 122 3.29 -9.92 21.05
CA PRO A 122 3.61 -10.87 22.10
C PRO A 122 2.33 -11.40 22.74
N SER A 123 2.36 -12.62 23.29
CA SER A 123 1.23 -13.15 24.07
C SER A 123 0.90 -12.33 25.32
N SER A 124 1.77 -11.39 25.68
CA SER A 124 1.49 -10.40 26.72
C SER A 124 0.53 -9.30 26.27
N LEU A 125 0.41 -9.02 24.96
CA LEU A 125 -0.50 -8.03 24.39
C LEU A 125 -1.84 -8.70 24.07
N LYS A 126 -2.63 -8.90 25.11
CA LYS A 126 -3.92 -9.60 25.04
C LYS A 126 -5.04 -8.69 24.51
N ALA A 127 -6.05 -9.31 23.93
CA ALA A 127 -7.30 -8.64 23.57
C ALA A 127 -8.13 -8.28 24.81
N THR A 128 -8.79 -7.12 24.79
CA THR A 128 -9.60 -6.61 25.91
C THR A 128 -11.10 -6.56 25.58
N THR A 129 -11.96 -6.37 26.60
CA THR A 129 -13.42 -6.25 26.44
C THR A 129 -13.87 -4.85 26.01
N SER A 130 -13.06 -3.84 26.30
CA SER A 130 -13.14 -2.50 25.70
C SER A 130 -12.21 -2.45 24.48
N PHE A 131 -11.65 -1.29 24.11
CA PHE A 131 -10.75 -1.21 22.96
C PHE A 131 -9.28 -1.48 23.32
N THR A 132 -8.57 -2.12 22.39
CA THR A 132 -7.11 -2.13 22.26
C THR A 132 -6.80 -1.95 20.79
N HIS A 133 -6.57 -0.72 20.35
CA HIS A 133 -6.20 -0.38 18.99
C HIS A 133 -4.69 -0.52 18.82
N ILE A 134 -4.27 -1.15 17.73
CA ILE A 134 -2.86 -1.34 17.36
C ILE A 134 -2.46 -0.65 16.06
N MET A 135 -3.46 -0.24 15.27
CA MET A 135 -3.32 0.63 14.12
C MET A 135 -4.64 1.38 13.94
N GLN A 136 -4.58 2.60 13.47
CA GLN A 136 -5.76 3.36 13.07
C GLN A 136 -5.44 4.28 11.89
N THR A 137 -6.46 4.72 11.17
CA THR A 137 -6.40 5.91 10.33
C THR A 137 -7.25 7.00 10.94
N LYS A 138 -6.85 8.26 10.77
CA LYS A 138 -7.51 9.40 11.43
C LYS A 138 -7.33 10.67 10.61
N GLN A 139 -8.28 11.59 10.68
CA GLN A 139 -8.05 12.98 10.26
C GLN A 139 -7.09 13.67 11.25
N PRO A 140 -6.00 14.33 10.79
CA PRO A 140 -5.16 15.15 11.65
C PRO A 140 -5.96 16.18 12.47
N GLY A 141 -5.49 16.47 13.69
CA GLY A 141 -6.13 17.41 14.60
C GLY A 141 -6.65 16.77 15.89
N THR A 142 -7.18 17.63 16.77
CA THR A 142 -7.76 17.24 18.06
C THR A 142 -9.24 16.88 17.90
N GLY A 143 -9.74 15.96 18.73
CA GLY A 143 -11.18 15.69 18.85
C GLY A 143 -11.83 14.83 17.75
N THR A 144 -11.14 14.50 16.66
CA THR A 144 -11.71 13.61 15.63
C THR A 144 -11.70 12.14 16.06
N SER A 145 -12.76 11.41 15.70
CA SER A 145 -12.80 9.94 15.84
C SER A 145 -11.82 9.28 14.85
N PRO A 146 -11.34 8.05 15.15
CA PRO A 146 -10.67 7.24 14.14
C PRO A 146 -11.59 6.99 12.95
N ILE A 147 -11.01 6.86 11.76
CA ILE A 147 -11.70 6.48 10.51
C ILE A 147 -11.75 4.96 10.40
N THR A 148 -10.58 4.32 10.52
CA THR A 148 -10.45 2.86 10.62
C THR A 148 -9.63 2.48 11.84
N VAL A 149 -9.83 1.27 12.35
CA VAL A 149 -9.06 0.71 13.46
C VAL A 149 -8.75 -0.76 13.22
N THR A 150 -7.53 -1.17 13.51
CA THR A 150 -7.18 -2.56 13.79
C THR A 150 -7.15 -2.75 15.29
N SER A 151 -7.96 -3.66 15.82
CA SER A 151 -8.19 -3.81 17.25
C SER A 151 -8.00 -5.25 17.72
N LEU A 152 -7.48 -5.40 18.94
CA LEU A 152 -7.48 -6.65 19.69
C LEU A 152 -8.71 -6.65 20.59
N ARG A 153 -9.68 -7.52 20.30
CA ARG A 153 -11.01 -7.50 20.94
C ARG A 153 -11.39 -8.88 21.43
N ARG A 154 -12.04 -8.95 22.59
CA ARG A 154 -12.69 -10.17 23.06
C ARG A 154 -14.10 -10.24 22.49
N VAL A 155 -14.37 -11.29 21.73
CA VAL A 155 -15.70 -11.56 21.16
C VAL A 155 -16.15 -12.89 21.71
N ASN A 156 -17.23 -12.89 22.49
CA ASN A 156 -17.75 -14.08 23.17
C ASN A 156 -16.66 -14.82 23.97
N GLY A 157 -15.82 -14.07 24.68
CA GLY A 157 -14.70 -14.60 25.47
C GLY A 157 -13.43 -14.96 24.68
N VAL A 158 -13.49 -15.04 23.35
CA VAL A 158 -12.36 -15.39 22.48
C VAL A 158 -11.53 -14.14 22.14
N GLN A 159 -10.20 -14.25 22.20
CA GLN A 159 -9.30 -13.19 21.76
C GLN A 159 -9.22 -13.13 20.24
N THR A 160 -9.48 -11.96 19.67
CA THR A 160 -9.50 -11.75 18.22
C THR A 160 -8.70 -10.53 17.82
N ILE A 161 -8.20 -10.55 16.59
CA ILE A 161 -7.73 -9.35 15.88
C ILE A 161 -8.76 -9.03 14.79
N GLU A 162 -9.16 -7.78 14.72
CA GLU A 162 -10.17 -7.32 13.77
C GLU A 162 -9.79 -5.98 13.15
N HIS A 163 -10.31 -5.72 11.95
CA HIS A 163 -10.23 -4.42 11.32
C HIS A 163 -11.64 -3.88 11.04
N LYS A 164 -11.89 -2.61 11.38
CA LYS A 164 -13.18 -1.95 11.22
C LYS A 164 -13.05 -0.57 10.58
N VAL A 165 -14.09 -0.19 9.84
CA VAL A 165 -14.41 1.21 9.58
C VAL A 165 -15.33 1.69 10.69
N ILE A 166 -15.01 2.82 11.32
CA ILE A 166 -15.76 3.32 12.49
C ILE A 166 -17.13 3.84 12.07
N ALA A 167 -17.19 4.61 10.98
CA ALA A 167 -18.46 5.05 10.42
C ALA A 167 -19.31 3.83 10.03
N GLY A 168 -20.54 3.76 10.57
CA GLY A 168 -21.44 2.64 10.34
C GLY A 168 -21.05 1.31 11.03
N ASP A 169 -20.04 1.32 11.92
CA ASP A 169 -19.58 0.15 12.68
C ASP A 169 -19.22 -1.07 11.81
N VAL A 170 -18.65 -0.84 10.63
CA VAL A 170 -18.47 -1.89 9.60
C VAL A 170 -17.24 -2.74 9.91
N LEU A 171 -17.47 -4.03 10.21
CA LEU A 171 -16.41 -5.03 10.30
C LEU A 171 -15.87 -5.37 8.90
N VAL A 172 -14.57 -5.18 8.67
CA VAL A 172 -13.89 -5.58 7.44
C VAL A 172 -13.52 -7.05 7.50
N GLY A 173 -12.82 -7.46 8.56
CA GLY A 173 -12.42 -8.85 8.79
C GLY A 173 -12.03 -9.10 10.25
N ARG A 174 -12.05 -10.37 10.66
CA ARG A 174 -11.68 -10.82 12.01
C ARG A 174 -11.09 -12.23 11.95
N THR A 175 -10.13 -12.52 12.82
CA THR A 175 -9.63 -13.88 13.07
C THR A 175 -9.20 -14.05 14.52
N ASN A 176 -8.93 -15.28 14.95
CA ASN A 176 -8.42 -15.57 16.29
C ASN A 176 -7.02 -14.98 16.46
N LEU A 177 -6.79 -14.30 17.58
CA LEU A 177 -5.51 -13.65 17.88
C LEU A 177 -4.45 -14.65 18.34
N GLU A 178 -4.85 -15.63 19.16
CA GLU A 178 -3.92 -16.51 19.86
C GLU A 178 -2.95 -17.28 18.95
N PRO A 179 -3.38 -17.83 17.78
CA PRO A 179 -2.44 -18.44 16.83
C PRO A 179 -1.43 -17.48 16.20
N LEU A 180 -1.65 -16.17 16.29
CA LEU A 180 -0.78 -15.12 15.73
C LEU A 180 0.21 -14.56 16.76
N HIS A 181 0.09 -14.92 18.03
CA HIS A 181 1.03 -14.48 19.06
C HIS A 181 2.44 -15.03 18.86
N ASN A 182 3.41 -14.27 19.35
CA ASN A 182 4.81 -14.66 19.47
C ASN A 182 5.49 -15.06 18.15
N LYS A 183 5.02 -14.49 17.04
CA LYS A 183 5.60 -14.66 15.71
C LYS A 183 5.38 -13.40 14.89
N TRP A 184 6.17 -13.28 13.82
CA TRP A 184 5.96 -12.26 12.81
C TRP A 184 4.78 -12.63 11.92
N ILE A 185 3.89 -11.67 11.70
CA ILE A 185 2.82 -11.72 10.70
C ILE A 185 2.97 -10.53 9.77
N ASP A 186 2.54 -10.68 8.52
CA ASP A 186 2.58 -9.61 7.54
C ASP A 186 1.18 -9.02 7.35
N ILE A 187 1.10 -7.69 7.40
CA ILE A 187 -0.11 -6.91 7.19
C ILE A 187 0.00 -6.20 5.86
N GLU A 188 -1.06 -6.28 5.07
CA GLU A 188 -1.30 -5.43 3.91
C GLU A 188 -2.66 -4.75 4.11
N TYR A 189 -2.64 -3.43 4.18
CA TYR A 189 -3.81 -2.59 4.39
C TYR A 189 -3.94 -1.63 3.21
N GLU A 190 -5.07 -1.69 2.52
CA GLU A 190 -5.41 -0.77 1.44
C GLU A 190 -6.62 0.07 1.81
N ILE A 191 -6.58 1.34 1.43
CA ILE A 191 -7.69 2.27 1.61
C ILE A 191 -7.85 3.12 0.35
N LYS A 192 -9.06 3.13 -0.22
CA LYS A 192 -9.50 4.19 -1.12
C LYS A 192 -10.18 5.25 -0.27
N ILE A 193 -9.67 6.47 -0.33
CA ILE A 193 -10.14 7.60 0.45
C ILE A 193 -11.31 8.22 -0.29
N GLY A 194 -12.50 8.05 0.25
CA GLY A 194 -13.75 8.54 -0.30
C GLY A 194 -14.71 8.94 0.82
N ASP A 195 -15.44 10.01 0.56
CA ASP A 195 -16.53 10.53 1.39
C ASP A 195 -17.80 9.71 1.17
N GLY A 196 -18.60 9.53 2.22
CA GLY A 196 -19.85 8.80 2.21
C GLY A 196 -19.70 7.34 1.79
N THR A 197 -20.02 7.01 0.55
CA THR A 197 -19.92 5.62 0.03
C THR A 197 -18.81 5.46 -1.02
N ALA A 198 -18.01 6.49 -1.26
CA ALA A 198 -16.98 6.46 -2.29
C ALA A 198 -15.69 5.73 -1.88
N GLY A 199 -15.57 5.33 -0.61
CA GLY A 199 -14.39 4.67 -0.06
C GLY A 199 -14.43 3.15 -0.10
N SER A 200 -13.26 2.56 0.13
CA SER A 200 -13.11 1.12 0.31
C SER A 200 -11.90 0.81 1.18
N VAL A 201 -11.93 -0.33 1.86
CA VAL A 201 -10.83 -0.86 2.65
C VAL A 201 -10.60 -2.33 2.28
N ARG A 202 -9.34 -2.72 2.10
CA ARG A 202 -8.93 -4.13 2.06
C ARG A 202 -7.91 -4.40 3.15
N TRP A 203 -8.08 -5.49 3.86
CA TRP A 203 -7.20 -5.88 4.96
C TRP A 203 -6.80 -7.33 4.83
N VAL A 204 -5.48 -7.55 4.86
CA VAL A 204 -4.88 -8.87 4.68
C VAL A 204 -3.93 -9.15 5.84
N ILE A 205 -4.02 -10.35 6.39
CA ILE A 205 -3.05 -10.92 7.33
C ILE A 205 -2.45 -12.16 6.69
N ARG A 206 -1.11 -12.24 6.70
CA ARG A 206 -0.38 -13.46 6.36
C ARG A 206 0.51 -13.91 7.52
N SER A 207 0.65 -15.21 7.70
CA SER A 207 1.59 -15.80 8.65
C SER A 207 2.31 -16.97 7.99
N ALA A 208 3.65 -16.93 7.99
CA ALA A 208 4.49 -17.94 7.33
C ALA A 208 4.09 -18.21 5.86
N GLY A 209 3.72 -17.16 5.11
CA GLY A 209 3.28 -17.25 3.71
C GLY A 209 1.81 -17.65 3.52
N THR A 210 1.11 -18.12 4.55
CA THR A 210 -0.31 -18.46 4.49
C THR A 210 -1.18 -17.24 4.70
N THR A 211 -2.14 -16.99 3.82
CA THR A 211 -3.18 -15.97 4.00
C THR A 211 -4.17 -16.44 5.07
N ILE A 212 -4.28 -15.66 6.16
CA ILE A 212 -5.22 -15.90 7.26
C ILE A 212 -6.49 -15.08 7.09
N VAL A 213 -6.34 -13.84 6.64
CA VAL A 213 -7.44 -12.93 6.29
C VAL A 213 -7.08 -12.27 4.97
N ASP A 214 -8.06 -12.16 4.07
CA ASP A 214 -8.04 -11.27 2.91
C ASP A 214 -9.49 -10.82 2.69
N ALA A 215 -9.81 -9.63 3.20
CA ALA A 215 -11.18 -9.15 3.23
C ALA A 215 -11.27 -7.70 2.74
N THR A 216 -12.29 -7.42 1.95
CA THR A 216 -12.55 -6.10 1.37
C THR A 216 -13.95 -5.62 1.72
N LYS A 217 -14.08 -4.33 2.02
CA LYS A 217 -15.34 -3.61 2.11
C LYS A 217 -15.29 -2.39 1.21
N THR A 218 -16.33 -2.22 0.40
CA THR A 218 -16.55 -1.07 -0.48
C THR A 218 -17.81 -0.33 -0.04
N GLY A 219 -18.05 0.88 -0.52
CA GLY A 219 -19.27 1.61 -0.15
C GLY A 219 -19.19 2.21 1.26
N VAL A 220 -17.98 2.48 1.76
CA VAL A 220 -17.74 2.91 3.15
C VAL A 220 -17.14 4.31 3.18
N ASP A 221 -17.45 5.04 4.26
CA ASP A 221 -16.89 6.37 4.48
C ASP A 221 -15.49 6.24 5.09
N THR A 222 -14.52 6.82 4.40
CA THR A 222 -13.10 6.74 4.76
C THR A 222 -12.45 8.12 4.82
N PHE A 223 -13.25 9.18 4.80
CA PHE A 223 -12.76 10.55 4.76
C PHE A 223 -13.64 11.46 5.62
N LEU A 224 -13.04 12.10 6.62
CA LEU A 224 -13.75 13.09 7.44
C LEU A 224 -13.56 14.51 6.91
N ALA A 225 -12.29 14.90 6.71
CA ALA A 225 -11.86 16.16 6.12
C ALA A 225 -10.34 16.13 5.86
N ASP A 226 -9.80 17.20 5.26
CA ASP A 226 -8.37 17.47 5.07
C ASP A 226 -7.62 16.31 4.38
N ARG A 227 -7.07 15.39 5.19
CA ARG A 227 -6.39 14.17 4.73
C ARG A 227 -6.57 13.03 5.72
N VAL A 228 -6.26 11.82 5.27
CA VAL A 228 -6.16 10.63 6.12
C VAL A 228 -4.72 10.45 6.57
N ARG A 229 -4.51 10.25 7.87
CA ARG A 229 -3.21 10.00 8.48
C ARG A 229 -3.20 8.65 9.20
N PRO A 230 -2.31 7.72 8.84
CA PRO A 230 -2.19 6.47 9.57
C PRO A 230 -1.50 6.69 10.92
N LYS A 231 -1.79 5.82 11.89
CA LYS A 231 -1.15 5.76 13.19
C LYS A 231 -0.93 4.31 13.59
N TRP A 232 0.16 4.06 14.31
CA TRP A 232 0.51 2.73 14.81
C TRP A 232 1.03 2.81 16.24
N GLY A 233 0.79 1.78 17.03
CA GLY A 233 1.30 1.67 18.39
C GLY A 233 0.35 0.89 19.29
N ILE A 234 0.31 1.18 20.58
CA ILE A 234 -0.66 0.59 21.50
C ILE A 234 -1.53 1.71 22.03
N TYR A 235 -2.83 1.62 21.75
CA TYR A 235 -3.83 2.52 22.28
C TYR A 235 -4.99 1.73 22.88
N ARG A 236 -5.03 1.59 24.21
CA ARG A 236 -5.99 0.70 24.91
C ARG A 236 -6.73 1.39 26.05
N SER A 237 -7.98 1.00 26.23
CA SER A 237 -8.81 1.41 27.37
C SER A 237 -8.35 0.70 28.64
N LEU A 238 -8.44 1.41 29.77
CA LEU A 238 -8.28 0.82 31.10
C LEU A 238 -9.58 0.23 31.65
N GLY A 239 -10.72 0.45 30.97
CA GLY A 239 -12.01 -0.15 31.30
C GLY A 239 -12.15 -1.62 30.87
N ASP A 240 -11.05 -2.36 30.76
CA ASP A 240 -11.10 -3.80 30.51
C ASP A 240 -11.66 -4.55 31.73
N THR A 241 -12.56 -5.50 31.46
CA THR A 241 -13.19 -6.34 32.50
C THR A 241 -12.73 -7.79 32.45
N SER A 242 -11.84 -8.14 31.51
CA SER A 242 -11.34 -9.51 31.37
C SER A 242 -10.10 -9.82 32.22
N GLY A 243 -9.48 -8.82 32.84
CA GLY A 243 -8.20 -8.98 33.54
C GLY A 243 -7.03 -9.21 32.57
N SER A 244 -7.16 -8.75 31.32
CA SER A 244 -6.15 -8.97 30.27
C SER A 244 -5.06 -7.91 30.26
N LEU A 245 -5.27 -6.77 30.93
CA LEU A 245 -4.30 -5.69 31.01
C LEU A 245 -3.08 -6.09 31.85
N GLN A 246 -1.91 -5.90 31.26
CA GLN A 246 -0.60 -6.12 31.86
C GLN A 246 0.47 -5.39 31.03
N ASP A 247 1.69 -5.35 31.56
CA ASP A 247 2.86 -4.85 30.85
C ASP A 247 3.08 -5.66 29.57
N THR A 248 3.38 -4.95 28.48
CA THR A 248 3.49 -5.56 27.16
C THR A 248 4.22 -4.65 26.18
N TYR A 249 4.34 -5.10 24.93
CA TYR A 249 4.91 -4.33 23.84
C TYR A 249 4.28 -4.72 22.49
N LEU A 250 4.58 -3.93 21.46
CA LEU A 250 4.29 -4.23 20.04
C LEU A 250 5.58 -3.96 19.25
N LEU A 251 5.86 -4.79 18.23
CA LEU A 251 6.94 -4.51 17.28
C LEU A 251 6.43 -4.39 15.86
N LEU A 252 6.98 -3.44 15.11
CA LEU A 252 6.73 -3.23 13.68
C LEU A 252 8.04 -3.13 12.92
N ARG A 253 8.10 -3.71 11.73
CA ARG A 253 9.25 -3.61 10.81
C ARG A 253 8.80 -3.65 9.36
N ASN A 254 9.74 -3.42 8.44
CA ASN A 254 9.50 -3.49 6.99
C ASN A 254 8.33 -2.62 6.51
N MET A 255 8.12 -1.47 7.14
CA MET A 255 6.99 -0.61 6.85
C MET A 255 7.18 0.09 5.50
N LYS A 256 6.15 0.05 4.65
CA LYS A 256 6.14 0.70 3.34
C LYS A 256 4.78 1.30 3.06
N ALA A 257 4.74 2.41 2.33
CA ALA A 257 3.52 3.00 1.81
C ALA A 257 3.61 3.18 0.29
N TYR A 258 2.52 2.86 -0.38
CA TYR A 258 2.35 2.93 -1.82
C TYR A 258 1.10 3.73 -2.15
N GLN A 259 1.17 4.51 -3.22
CA GLN A 259 0.02 5.18 -3.80
C GLN A 259 -0.35 4.46 -5.09
N LEU A 260 -1.63 4.19 -5.30
CA LEU A 260 -2.12 3.76 -6.60
C LEU A 260 -2.16 4.99 -7.50
N VAL A 261 -1.42 4.95 -8.60
CA VAL A 261 -1.37 6.02 -9.60
C VAL A 261 -1.75 5.46 -10.96
N ASP A 262 -2.15 6.33 -11.88
CA ASP A 262 -2.36 5.93 -13.26
C ASP A 262 -1.09 5.31 -13.83
N GLY A 263 -1.26 4.22 -14.60
CA GLY A 263 -0.13 3.62 -15.30
C GLY A 263 0.49 4.61 -16.28
N PRO A 264 1.78 4.45 -16.61
CA PRO A 264 2.36 5.23 -17.70
C PRO A 264 1.54 4.99 -18.97
N ALA A 265 1.22 6.07 -19.70
CA ALA A 265 0.47 5.96 -20.95
C ALA A 265 1.12 4.89 -21.84
N PRO A 266 0.34 4.04 -22.52
CA PRO A 266 0.92 3.10 -23.46
C PRO A 266 1.75 3.87 -24.46
N SER A 267 3.02 3.50 -24.61
CA SER A 267 3.87 4.05 -25.66
C SER A 267 3.15 3.80 -27.00
N PRO A 268 3.07 4.78 -27.91
CA PRO A 268 2.47 4.53 -29.22
C PRO A 268 3.20 3.35 -29.85
N SER A 269 2.49 2.24 -30.05
CA SER A 269 2.99 1.13 -30.85
C SER A 269 3.48 1.73 -32.17
N PRO A 270 4.70 1.41 -32.64
CA PRO A 270 5.10 1.83 -33.97
C PRO A 270 4.06 1.25 -34.95
N THR A 271 3.31 2.13 -35.61
CA THR A 271 2.41 1.75 -36.68
C THR A 271 3.24 0.98 -37.70
N ALA A 272 3.04 -0.34 -37.77
CA ALA A 272 3.67 -1.16 -38.78
C ALA A 272 3.12 -0.71 -40.13
N THR A 273 3.83 0.19 -40.81
CA THR A 273 3.64 0.40 -42.24
C THR A 273 3.94 -0.94 -42.91
N ALA A 274 2.96 -1.49 -43.62
CA ALA A 274 3.10 -2.72 -44.36
C ALA A 274 4.27 -2.59 -45.36
N ALA A 275 5.43 -3.14 -44.99
CA ALA A 275 6.55 -3.33 -45.89
C ALA A 275 6.42 -4.70 -46.57
N SER A 276 6.52 -4.70 -47.89
CA SER A 276 6.62 -5.87 -48.78
C SER A 276 7.77 -6.82 -48.34
N PRO A 277 7.73 -8.13 -48.69
CA PRO A 277 8.49 -9.15 -47.99
C PRO A 277 9.99 -9.10 -48.35
N LYS A 278 10.86 -9.14 -47.34
CA LYS A 278 12.31 -9.35 -47.48
C LYS A 278 12.83 -10.13 -46.24
N PRO A 279 13.78 -11.07 -46.38
CA PRO A 279 13.62 -12.41 -45.82
C PRO A 279 14.05 -12.53 -44.36
N THR A 280 13.51 -13.59 -43.75
CA THR A 280 13.83 -14.18 -42.45
C THR A 280 15.33 -14.18 -42.12
N PRO A 281 15.74 -13.70 -40.93
CA PRO A 281 16.98 -14.11 -40.32
C PRO A 281 16.75 -15.33 -39.40
N THR A 282 17.46 -16.40 -39.72
CA THR A 282 17.74 -17.61 -38.93
C THR A 282 18.27 -17.27 -37.52
N PRO A 283 18.01 -18.09 -36.48
CA PRO A 283 18.41 -17.78 -35.10
C PRO A 283 19.93 -17.90 -34.95
N SER A 284 20.58 -16.87 -34.39
CA SER A 284 21.97 -16.95 -33.98
C SER A 284 22.06 -17.09 -32.46
N SER A 285 22.66 -18.18 -32.02
CA SER A 285 23.01 -18.45 -30.63
C SER A 285 24.36 -17.80 -30.26
N SER A 286 24.50 -17.54 -28.96
CA SER A 286 25.76 -17.32 -28.19
C SER A 286 26.39 -15.93 -28.20
N ALA A 287 26.14 -15.18 -27.12
CA ALA A 287 27.13 -14.29 -26.50
C ALA A 287 26.89 -14.20 -24.98
N THR A 288 27.63 -15.02 -24.23
CA THR A 288 27.95 -14.82 -22.81
C THR A 288 28.79 -13.55 -22.68
N GLY A 289 28.12 -12.41 -22.49
CA GLY A 289 28.74 -11.16 -22.08
C GLY A 289 27.91 -10.56 -20.96
N THR A 290 28.45 -10.51 -19.76
CA THR A 290 27.80 -9.84 -18.63
C THR A 290 27.74 -8.34 -18.94
N THR A 291 26.56 -7.85 -19.27
CA THR A 291 26.33 -6.42 -19.53
C THR A 291 25.87 -5.74 -18.24
N SER A 292 26.22 -4.47 -18.02
CA SER A 292 25.65 -3.74 -16.88
C SER A 292 24.13 -3.62 -17.05
N TRP A 293 23.37 -3.81 -15.98
CA TRP A 293 21.92 -3.60 -15.99
C TRP A 293 21.61 -2.17 -16.45
N ARG A 294 20.62 -2.03 -17.33
CA ARG A 294 20.13 -0.74 -17.82
C ARG A 294 18.61 -0.75 -17.74
N ALA A 295 18.02 0.38 -17.42
CA ALA A 295 16.57 0.58 -17.56
C ALA A 295 16.19 0.63 -19.05
N GLY A 296 15.01 0.10 -19.38
CA GLY A 296 14.48 0.03 -20.76
C GLY A 296 15.09 -1.07 -21.63
N ALA A 297 15.92 -1.95 -21.07
CA ALA A 297 16.57 -3.04 -21.81
C ALA A 297 15.76 -4.33 -21.70
N ALA A 298 15.60 -5.05 -22.82
CA ALA A 298 14.98 -6.36 -22.83
C ALA A 298 15.98 -7.43 -22.38
N TYR A 299 15.58 -8.23 -21.39
CA TYR A 299 16.35 -9.34 -20.84
C TYR A 299 15.58 -10.65 -21.03
N ALA A 300 16.22 -11.63 -21.67
CA ALA A 300 15.70 -12.99 -21.75
C ALA A 300 15.96 -13.75 -20.44
N VAL A 301 15.20 -14.82 -20.19
CA VAL A 301 15.48 -15.76 -19.08
C VAL A 301 16.91 -16.28 -19.21
N GLY A 302 17.64 -16.29 -18.10
CA GLY A 302 19.05 -16.72 -18.04
C GLY A 302 20.07 -15.63 -18.39
N ALA A 303 19.64 -14.47 -18.92
CA ALA A 303 20.54 -13.35 -19.17
C ALA A 303 21.26 -12.91 -17.89
N GLN A 304 22.56 -12.64 -17.96
CA GLN A 304 23.35 -12.20 -16.82
C GLN A 304 23.75 -10.74 -16.96
N VAL A 305 23.56 -9.99 -15.86
CA VAL A 305 23.89 -8.57 -15.79
C VAL A 305 24.66 -8.23 -14.52
N THR A 306 25.35 -7.10 -14.53
CA THR A 306 25.98 -6.53 -13.32
C THR A 306 25.24 -5.28 -12.88
N TYR A 307 24.89 -5.18 -11.59
CA TYR A 307 24.35 -3.97 -10.98
C TYR A 307 25.04 -3.71 -9.64
N ALA A 308 25.56 -2.48 -9.45
CA ALA A 308 26.34 -2.10 -8.27
C ALA A 308 27.49 -3.09 -7.93
N GLY A 309 28.16 -3.64 -8.96
CA GLY A 309 29.27 -4.59 -8.81
C GLY A 309 28.86 -6.04 -8.49
N ILE A 310 27.57 -6.34 -8.40
CA ILE A 310 27.05 -7.69 -8.14
C ILE A 310 26.44 -8.26 -9.42
N SER A 311 26.66 -9.55 -9.68
CA SER A 311 26.08 -10.27 -10.81
C SER A 311 24.69 -10.82 -10.49
N TYR A 312 23.80 -10.75 -11.48
CA TYR A 312 22.43 -11.25 -11.40
C TYR A 312 22.05 -12.02 -12.66
N ARG A 313 21.20 -13.03 -12.51
CA ARG A 313 20.57 -13.81 -13.58
C ARG A 313 19.09 -13.44 -13.67
N CYS A 314 18.63 -13.16 -14.88
CA CYS A 314 17.22 -12.95 -15.19
C CYS A 314 16.42 -14.26 -15.04
N LEU A 315 15.33 -14.25 -14.26
CA LEU A 315 14.48 -15.41 -14.00
C LEU A 315 13.27 -15.48 -14.94
N GLN A 316 12.79 -14.33 -15.40
CA GLN A 316 11.61 -14.20 -16.27
C GLN A 316 11.92 -13.19 -17.38
N ALA A 317 11.60 -13.49 -18.63
CA ALA A 317 11.88 -12.57 -19.73
C ALA A 317 11.05 -11.28 -19.56
N HIS A 318 11.72 -10.12 -19.60
CA HIS A 318 11.07 -8.82 -19.37
C HIS A 318 11.87 -7.68 -19.99
N THR A 319 11.23 -6.51 -20.13
CA THR A 319 11.93 -5.24 -20.35
C THR A 319 12.07 -4.54 -19.02
N SER A 320 13.29 -4.17 -18.64
CA SER A 320 13.57 -3.50 -17.37
C SER A 320 13.00 -2.08 -17.34
N GLN A 321 12.73 -1.56 -16.15
CA GLN A 321 12.32 -0.18 -15.91
C GLN A 321 13.02 0.38 -14.67
N VAL A 322 13.05 1.70 -14.51
CA VAL A 322 13.59 2.34 -13.31
C VAL A 322 12.81 1.85 -12.08
N GLY A 323 13.50 1.47 -11.01
CA GLY A 323 12.92 0.81 -9.84
C GLY A 323 12.88 -0.72 -9.92
N TRP A 324 13.20 -1.31 -11.08
CA TRP A 324 13.39 -2.77 -11.26
C TRP A 324 14.86 -3.16 -11.30
N GLU A 325 15.70 -2.42 -10.56
CA GLU A 325 17.09 -2.83 -10.38
C GLU A 325 17.12 -4.20 -9.70
N PRO A 326 18.08 -5.07 -10.04
CA PRO A 326 18.07 -6.46 -9.60
C PRO A 326 17.81 -6.73 -8.09
N PRO A 327 18.35 -5.95 -7.12
CA PRO A 327 18.04 -6.17 -5.71
C PRO A 327 16.60 -5.82 -5.29
N ASN A 328 15.89 -5.01 -6.08
CA ASN A 328 14.56 -4.51 -5.75
C ASN A 328 13.44 -5.46 -6.18
N VAL A 329 13.73 -6.39 -7.10
CA VAL A 329 12.75 -7.27 -7.77
C VAL A 329 13.24 -8.73 -7.83
N PRO A 330 13.36 -9.44 -6.69
CA PRO A 330 13.90 -10.80 -6.63
C PRO A 330 13.06 -11.85 -7.37
N ALA A 331 11.82 -11.52 -7.74
CA ALA A 331 11.00 -12.38 -8.61
C ALA A 331 11.49 -12.39 -10.08
N LEU A 332 12.18 -11.34 -10.52
CA LEU A 332 12.71 -11.19 -11.87
C LEU A 332 14.22 -11.47 -11.95
N TRP A 333 14.93 -11.34 -10.83
CA TRP A 333 16.39 -11.44 -10.78
C TRP A 333 16.86 -12.32 -9.63
N GLN A 334 17.81 -13.21 -9.92
CA GLN A 334 18.53 -14.03 -8.94
C GLN A 334 19.97 -13.53 -8.83
N ARG A 335 20.44 -13.25 -7.61
CA ARG A 335 21.86 -12.94 -7.37
C ARG A 335 22.73 -14.17 -7.65
N LEU A 336 23.86 -13.96 -8.34
CA LEU A 336 24.91 -14.96 -8.56
C LEU A 336 26.07 -14.79 -7.56
#